data_AF-A0A4Y8IDX2-F1
#
_entry.id   AF-A0A4Y8IDX2-F1
#
_cell.length_a   1.000
_cell.length_b   1.000
_cell.length_c   1.000
_cell.angle_alpha   90.00
_cell.angle_beta   90.00
_cell.angle_gamma   90.00
#
_symmetry.space_group_name_H-M   'P 1'
#
loop_
_entity.id
_entity.type
_entity.pdbx_description
1 polymer ?
#
loop_
_entity_poly.entity_id
_entity_poly.type
_entity_poly.pdbx_seq_one_letter_code
_entity_poly.pdbx_strand_id
1 'polypeptide(L)' 'MISLIILLPLVSALIGLYFITLGLWDLREGVNRNQYIKYMFTGLFLLIILTPMLWFFGSTLFVSM' A
#
# COMPACT_ATOMS: atom_id res chain seq x y z
N MET A 1 -4.63 -18.40 11.34
CA MET A 1 -3.64 -18.09 10.27
C MET A 1 -4.29 -17.46 9.06
N ILE A 2 -5.40 -18.01 8.53
CA ILE A 2 -6.14 -17.46 7.38
C ILE A 2 -6.51 -15.97 7.57
N SER A 3 -6.97 -15.59 8.75
CA SER A 3 -7.30 -14.19 9.05
C SER A 3 -6.13 -13.24 8.87
N LEU A 4 -4.89 -13.68 9.16
CA LEU A 4 -3.71 -12.83 9.05
C LEU A 4 -3.25 -12.68 7.60
N ILE A 5 -3.42 -13.73 6.78
CA ILE A 5 -3.16 -13.71 5.33
C ILE A 5 -4.07 -12.71 4.61
N ILE A 6 -5.30 -12.50 5.09
CA ILE A 6 -6.25 -11.55 4.51
C ILE A 6 -6.08 -10.15 5.12
N LEU A 7 -5.85 -10.06 6.43
CA LEU A 7 -5.76 -8.79 7.15
C LEU A 7 -4.52 -7.98 6.73
N LEU A 8 -3.36 -8.63 6.56
CA LEU A 8 -2.10 -7.93 6.26
C LEU A 8 -2.14 -7.18 4.91
N PRO A 9 -2.54 -7.84 3.79
CA PRO A 9 -2.67 -7.16 2.51
C PRO A 9 -3.75 -6.07 2.53
N LEU A 10 -4.86 -6.28 3.25
CA LEU A 10 -5.92 -5.29 3.38
C LEU A 10 -5.43 -4.01 4.08
N VAL A 11 -4.74 -4.15 5.21
CA VAL A 11 -4.17 -3.00 5.94
C VAL A 11 -3.12 -2.29 5.10
N SER A 12 -2.25 -3.03 4.41
CA SER A 12 -1.28 -2.47 3.47
C SER A 12 -1.95 -1.64 2.37
N ALA A 13 -3.03 -2.15 1.77
CA ALA A 13 -3.79 -1.44 0.75
C ALA A 13 -4.42 -0.15 1.28
N LEU A 14 -5.01 -0.19 2.48
CA LEU A 14 -5.62 0.98 3.12
C LEU A 14 -4.58 2.08 3.41
N ILE A 15 -3.41 1.70 3.92
CA ILE A 15 -2.30 2.64 4.15
C ILE A 15 -1.81 3.20 2.80
N GLY A 16 -1.69 2.37 1.77
CA GLY A 16 -1.32 2.81 0.43
C GLY A 16 -2.29 3.85 -0.15
N LEU A 17 -3.60 3.57 -0.05
CA LEU A 17 -4.65 4.50 -0.46
C LEU A 17 -4.60 5.81 0.32
N TYR A 18 -4.36 5.76 1.63
CA TYR A 18 -4.20 6.94 2.46
C TYR A 18 -3.02 7.82 2.03
N PHE A 19 -1.88 7.22 1.67
CA PHE A 19 -0.76 8.00 1.13
C PHE A 19 -1.05 8.59 -0.24
N ILE A 20 -1.79 7.89 -1.09
CA ILE A 20 -2.22 8.44 -2.39
C ILE A 20 -3.15 9.63 -2.18
N THR A 21 -4.11 9.57 -1.26
CA THR A 21 -5.01 10.70 -0.98
C THR A 21 -4.27 11.89 -0.39
N LEU A 22 -3.30 11.67 0.51
CA LEU A 22 -2.40 12.72 0.99
C LEU A 22 -1.57 13.33 -0.14
N GLY A 23 -1.01 12.51 -1.03
CA GLY A 23 -0.30 12.99 -2.21
C GLY A 23 -1.19 13.88 -3.08
N LEU A 24 -2.39 13.43 -3.42
CA LEU A 24 -3.34 14.21 -4.21
C LEU A 24 -3.76 15.52 -3.51
N TRP A 25 -3.87 15.51 -2.19
CA TRP A 25 -4.11 16.72 -1.41
C TRP A 25 -2.95 17.71 -1.52
N ASP A 26 -1.71 17.25 -1.33
CA ASP A 26 -0.51 18.09 -1.47
C ASP A 26 -0.33 18.63 -2.89
N LEU A 27 -0.74 17.86 -3.90
CA LEU A 27 -0.77 18.31 -5.30
C LEU A 27 -1.74 19.48 -5.51
N ARG A 28 -2.90 19.44 -4.85
CA ARG A 28 -3.92 20.51 -4.91
C ARG A 28 -3.38 21.80 -4.31
N GLU A 29 -2.68 21.74 -3.18
CA GLU A 29 -2.10 22.93 -2.56
C GLU A 29 -0.88 23.45 -3.33
N GLY A 30 -0.12 22.56 -3.97
CA GLY A 30 1.00 22.92 -4.85
C GLY A 30 2.21 23.53 -4.15
N VAL A 31 2.21 23.57 -2.80
CA VAL A 31 3.23 24.22 -1.98
C VAL A 31 4.52 23.39 -1.94
N ASN A 32 4.43 22.07 -1.76
CA ASN A 32 5.58 21.20 -1.59
C ASN A 32 5.58 19.99 -2.54
N ARG A 33 6.17 20.18 -3.73
CA ARG A 33 6.26 19.13 -4.75
C ARG A 33 7.03 17.88 -4.31
N ASN A 34 8.02 18.03 -3.44
CA ASN A 34 8.82 16.90 -2.98
C ASN A 34 8.00 15.99 -2.05
N GLN A 35 7.14 16.58 -1.22
CA GLN A 35 6.25 15.85 -0.34
C GLN A 35 5.18 15.08 -1.12
N TYR A 36 4.57 15.73 -2.13
CA TYR A 36 3.68 15.08 -3.09
C TYR A 36 4.31 13.82 -3.70
N ILE A 37 5.53 13.94 -4.26
CA ILE A 37 6.21 12.82 -4.91
C ILE A 37 6.45 11.69 -3.91
N LYS A 38 6.90 11.99 -2.69
CA LYS A 38 7.13 10.98 -1.65
C LYS A 38 5.85 10.23 -1.32
N TYR A 39 4.75 10.92 -1.03
CA TYR A 39 3.49 10.27 -0.69
C TYR A 39 2.92 9.44 -1.83
N MET A 40 2.94 9.97 -3.06
CA MET A 40 2.48 9.20 -4.23
C MET A 40 3.31 7.95 -4.46
N PHE A 41 4.64 8.04 -4.42
CA PHE A 41 5.50 6.87 -4.65
C PHE A 41 5.33 5.83 -3.56
N THR A 42 5.31 6.25 -2.28
CA THR A 42 5.09 5.33 -1.16
C THR A 42 3.72 4.68 -1.25
N GLY A 43 2.67 5.45 -1.52
CA GLY A 43 1.30 4.92 -1.63
C GLY A 43 1.14 3.93 -2.78
N LEU A 44 1.67 4.24 -3.96
CA LEU A 44 1.66 3.34 -5.12
C LEU A 44 2.51 2.09 -4.87
N PHE A 45 3.68 2.22 -4.23
CA PHE A 45 4.49 1.06 -3.85
C PHE A 45 3.71 0.12 -2.91
N LEU A 46 3.07 0.66 -1.88
CA LEU A 46 2.29 -0.14 -0.93
C LEU A 46 1.12 -0.86 -1.63
N LEU A 47 0.45 -0.18 -2.54
CA LEU A 47 -0.76 -0.69 -3.18
C LEU A 47 -0.44 -1.68 -4.32
N ILE A 48 0.52 -1.35 -5.19
CA ILE A 48 0.79 -2.11 -6.42
C ILE A 48 1.87 -3.18 -6.20
N ILE A 49 2.82 -2.96 -5.29
CA ILE A 49 3.93 -3.89 -5.08
C ILE A 49 3.76 -4.66 -3.78
N LEU A 50 3.70 -3.96 -2.65
CA LEU A 50 3.71 -4.63 -1.35
C LEU A 50 2.44 -5.47 -1.13
N THR A 51 1.26 -4.93 -1.43
CA THR A 51 -0.01 -5.63 -1.22
C THR A 51 -0.09 -6.96 -2.02
N PRO A 52 0.20 -6.99 -3.33
CA PRO A 52 0.27 -8.26 -4.07
C PRO A 52 1.37 -9.21 -3.58
N MET A 53 2.54 -8.69 -3.19
CA MET A 53 3.61 -9.53 -2.63
C MET A 53 3.19 -10.21 -1.33
N LEU A 54 2.51 -9.47 -0.43
CA LEU A 54 2.00 -10.01 0.84
C LEU A 54 0.92 -11.07 0.60
N TRP A 55 0.03 -10.83 -0.36
CA TRP A 55 -0.98 -11.81 -0.76
C TRP A 55 -0.33 -13.08 -1.33
N PHE A 56 0.59 -12.91 -2.28
CA PHE A 56 1.28 -14.03 -2.92
C PHE A 56 2.04 -14.86 -1.89
N PHE A 57 2.85 -14.21 -1.05
CA PHE A 57 3.62 -14.88 0.00
C PHE A 57 2.72 -15.58 1.04
N GLY A 58 1.62 -14.94 1.46
CA GLY A 58 0.67 -15.56 2.37
C GLY A 58 0.00 -16.79 1.76
N SER A 59 -0.32 -16.74 0.46
CA SER A 59 -0.95 -17.85 -0.26
C SER A 59 0.00 -19.03 -0.48
N THR A 60 1.27 -18.79 -0.79
CA THR A 60 2.26 -19.87 -0.98
C THR A 60 2.54 -20.62 0.31
N LEU A 61 2.66 -19.90 1.44
CA LEU A 61 2.82 -20.53 2.76
C LEU A 61 1.63 -21.42 3.11
N PHE A 62 0.41 -21.00 2.81
CA PHE A 62 -0.79 -21.80 3.08
C PHE A 62 -0.87 -23.07 2.24
N VAL A 63 -0.45 -23.03 0.97
CA VAL A 63 -0.41 -24.22 0.09
C VAL A 63 0.64 -25.24 0.53
N SER A 64 1.72 -24.78 1.18
CA SER A 64 2.81 -25.64 1.65
C SER A 64 2.59 -26.34 3.00
N MET A 65 1.48 -26.04 3.70
CA MET A 65 1.11 -26.60 5.01
C MET A 65 0.05 -27.70 4.86
#